data_AF-A0A6A0GZT5-F1
#
_entry.id   AF-A0A6A0GZT5-F1
#
_cell.length_a   1.000
_cell.length_b   1.000
_cell.length_c   1.000
_cell.angle_alpha   90.00
_cell.angle_beta   90.00
_cell.angle_gamma   90.00
#
_symmetry.space_group_name_H-M   'P 1'
#
loop_
_entity.id
_entity.type
_entity.pdbx_description
1 polymer ?
#
loop_
_entity_poly.entity_id
_entity_poly.type
_entity_poly.pdbx_seq_one_letter_code
_entity_poly.pdbx_strand_id
1 'polypeptide(L)'
;MVIRHYRPRIASIVTKISSIIGWVGVISASVIWGILYWSVFAAATPLLYACSFILPFLGFSLAYVFARLMCRVISHAWPPVGILIGMAGQFIILPACGAALAWAFKLTPYEAMGVLMVSSCPGGSFSNFFTYWVDGDLALRSV
;
A
#
# COMPACT_ATOMS: atom_id res chain seq x y z
N MET A 1 -15.77 -5.52 13.98
CA MET A 1 -15.74 -5.09 15.40
C MET A 1 -16.70 -5.89 16.27
N VAL A 2 -17.99 -5.99 15.95
CA VAL A 2 -18.96 -6.73 16.79
C VAL A 2 -18.66 -8.24 16.89
N ILE A 3 -18.26 -8.88 15.79
CA ILE A 3 -18.07 -10.35 15.73
C ILE A 3 -16.87 -10.84 16.57
N ARG A 4 -15.80 -10.04 16.69
CA ARG A 4 -14.55 -10.45 17.36
C ARG A 4 -14.71 -10.54 18.89
N HIS A 5 -15.60 -9.73 19.46
CA HIS A 5 -15.91 -9.74 20.89
C HIS A 5 -16.71 -10.98 21.31
N TYR A 6 -17.60 -11.48 20.44
CA TYR A 6 -18.44 -12.65 20.74
C TYR A 6 -17.83 -13.99 20.28
N ARG A 7 -17.01 -14.02 19.22
CA ARG A 7 -16.48 -15.26 18.63
C ARG A 7 -15.06 -15.08 18.05
N PRO A 8 -14.01 -15.14 18.88
CA PRO A 8 -12.62 -14.92 18.44
C PRO A 8 -12.11 -15.93 17.40
N ARG A 9 -12.57 -17.19 17.44
CA ARG A 9 -12.22 -18.24 16.45
C ARG A 9 -12.77 -17.96 15.04
N ILE A 10 -13.95 -17.36 14.92
CA ILE A 10 -14.55 -17.07 13.61
C ILE A 10 -13.83 -15.89 12.96
N ALA A 11 -13.45 -14.90 13.76
CA ALA A 11 -12.72 -13.73 13.29
C ALA A 11 -11.38 -14.09 12.61
N SER A 12 -10.60 -15.01 13.18
CA SER A 12 -9.32 -15.42 12.60
C SER A 12 -9.46 -16.22 11.29
N ILE A 13 -10.52 -17.03 11.17
CA ILE A 13 -10.83 -17.77 9.95
C ILE A 13 -11.24 -16.81 8.84
N VAL A 14 -12.12 -15.85 9.14
CA VAL A 14 -12.60 -14.84 8.18
C VAL A 14 -11.45 -13.97 7.67
N THR A 15 -10.52 -13.54 8.53
CA THR A 15 -9.36 -12.75 8.10
C THR A 15 -8.37 -13.56 7.26
N LYS A 16 -8.20 -14.85 7.54
CA LYS A 16 -7.32 -15.73 6.75
C LYS A 16 -7.90 -15.99 5.36
N ILE A 17 -9.21 -16.27 5.30
CA ILE A 17 -9.93 -16.48 4.03
C ILE A 17 -9.92 -15.20 3.19
N SER A 18 -10.17 -14.03 3.77
CA SER A 18 -10.16 -12.77 3.02
C SER A 18 -8.77 -12.40 2.48
N SER A 19 -7.69 -12.72 3.21
CA SER A 19 -6.33 -12.55 2.72
C SER A 19 -6.03 -13.46 1.53
N ILE A 20 -6.42 -14.75 1.60
CA ILE A 20 -6.22 -15.70 0.50
C ILE A 20 -7.02 -15.29 -0.73
N ILE A 21 -8.30 -14.95 -0.57
CA ILE A 21 -9.15 -14.46 -1.67
C ILE A 21 -8.56 -13.19 -2.28
N GLY A 22 -8.07 -12.27 -1.45
CA GLY A 22 -7.42 -11.04 -1.92
C GLY A 22 -6.19 -11.33 -2.79
N TRP A 23 -5.32 -12.25 -2.36
CA TRP A 23 -4.14 -12.65 -3.13
C TRP A 23 -4.50 -13.35 -4.44
N VAL A 24 -5.50 -14.23 -4.43
CA VAL A 24 -6.01 -14.88 -5.64
C VAL A 24 -6.55 -13.83 -6.62
N GLY A 25 -7.28 -12.82 -6.13
CA GLY A 25 -7.78 -11.72 -6.94
C GLY A 25 -6.68 -10.83 -7.52
N VAL A 26 -5.62 -10.55 -6.74
CA VAL A 26 -4.47 -9.77 -7.23
C VAL A 26 -3.73 -10.55 -8.32
N ILE A 27 -3.43 -11.83 -8.09
CA ILE A 27 -2.72 -12.66 -9.06
C ILE A 27 -3.53 -12.82 -10.34
N SER A 28 -4.83 -13.10 -10.24
CA SER A 28 -5.68 -13.26 -11.43
C SER A 28 -5.79 -11.96 -12.22
N ALA A 29 -5.96 -10.81 -11.55
CA ALA A 29 -5.94 -9.51 -12.21
C ALA A 29 -4.58 -9.28 -12.89
N SER A 30 -3.46 -9.47 -12.21
CA SER A 30 -2.12 -9.28 -12.79
C SER A 30 -1.89 -10.15 -14.03
N VAL A 31 -2.36 -11.40 -14.02
CA VAL A 31 -2.27 -12.30 -15.18
C VAL A 31 -3.13 -11.81 -16.34
N ILE A 32 -4.37 -11.38 -16.08
CA ILE A 32 -5.28 -10.83 -17.10
C ILE A 32 -4.67 -9.57 -17.73
N TRP A 33 -4.16 -8.65 -16.91
CA TRP A 33 -3.48 -7.44 -17.39
C TRP A 33 -2.23 -7.78 -18.22
N GLY A 34 -1.44 -8.76 -17.79
CA GLY A 34 -0.25 -9.22 -18.52
C GLY A 34 -0.56 -9.79 -19.90
N ILE A 35 -1.65 -10.54 -20.03
CA ILE A 35 -2.08 -11.12 -21.32
C ILE A 35 -2.71 -10.05 -22.22
N LEU A 36 -3.60 -9.21 -21.66
CA LEU A 36 -4.37 -8.23 -22.44
C LEU A 36 -3.51 -7.06 -22.96
N TYR A 37 -2.50 -6.65 -22.19
CA TYR A 37 -1.64 -5.50 -22.49
C TYR A 37 -0.18 -5.90 -22.73
N TRP A 38 0.07 -7.11 -23.21
CA TRP A 38 1.42 -7.63 -23.47
C TRP A 38 2.30 -6.68 -24.31
N SER A 39 1.70 -5.99 -25.29
CA SER A 39 2.39 -5.01 -26.13
C SER A 39 2.93 -3.81 -25.34
N VAL A 40 2.24 -3.39 -24.28
CA VAL A 40 2.67 -2.28 -23.41
C VAL A 40 3.85 -2.71 -22.56
N PHE A 41 3.85 -3.95 -22.05
CA PHE A 41 4.99 -4.50 -21.32
C PHE A 41 6.21 -4.70 -22.22
N ALA A 42 6.02 -5.18 -23.45
CA ALA A 42 7.13 -5.32 -24.40
C ALA A 42 7.74 -3.97 -24.82
N ALA A 43 6.95 -2.90 -24.81
CA ALA A 43 7.39 -1.54 -25.13
C ALA A 43 7.88 -0.73 -23.90
N ALA A 44 7.67 -1.24 -22.69
CA ALA A 44 8.03 -0.55 -21.47
C ALA A 44 9.55 -0.47 -21.31
N THR A 45 10.06 0.71 -20.96
CA THR A 45 11.48 0.92 -20.75
C THR A 45 11.95 0.18 -19.48
N PRO A 46 13.18 -0.37 -19.43
CA PRO A 46 13.74 -0.99 -18.23
C PRO A 46 13.70 -0.07 -16.99
N LEU A 47 13.74 1.23 -17.23
CA LEU A 47 13.69 2.27 -16.21
C LEU A 47 12.32 2.35 -15.53
N LEU A 48 11.24 2.15 -16.29
CA LEU A 48 9.88 2.13 -15.75
C LEU A 48 9.67 0.95 -14.80
N TYR A 49 10.18 -0.23 -15.16
CA TYR A 49 10.15 -1.40 -14.27
C TYR A 49 10.92 -1.16 -12.98
N ALA A 50 12.10 -0.53 -13.06
CA ALA A 50 12.87 -0.16 -11.89
C ALA A 50 12.12 0.83 -10.99
N CYS A 51 11.52 1.88 -11.57
CA CYS A 51 10.70 2.85 -10.83
C CYS A 51 9.50 2.19 -10.15
N SER A 52 8.76 1.32 -10.86
CA SER A 52 7.61 0.59 -10.30
C SER A 52 8.00 -0.35 -9.17
N PHE A 53 9.20 -0.95 -9.22
CA PHE A 53 9.68 -1.79 -8.13
C PHE A 53 10.18 -0.98 -6.94
N ILE A 54 10.87 0.15 -7.16
CA ILE A 54 11.46 0.98 -6.10
C ILE A 54 10.42 1.81 -5.37
N LEU A 55 9.42 2.34 -6.09
CA LEU A 55 8.40 3.26 -5.57
C LEU A 55 7.66 2.70 -4.33
N PRO A 56 7.17 1.45 -4.30
CA PRO A 56 6.55 0.87 -3.11
C PRO A 56 7.50 0.86 -1.91
N PHE A 57 8.74 0.40 -2.07
CA PHE A 57 9.68 0.32 -0.95
C PHE A 57 10.05 1.71 -0.42
N LEU A 58 10.34 2.65 -1.33
CA LEU A 58 10.69 4.02 -0.98
C LEU A 58 9.52 4.72 -0.29
N GLY A 59 8.33 4.61 -0.87
CA GLY A 59 7.11 5.19 -0.35
C GLY A 59 6.70 4.64 1.02
N PHE A 60 6.69 3.30 1.19
CA PHE A 60 6.39 2.68 2.48
C PHE A 60 7.44 3.02 3.54
N SER A 61 8.73 3.04 3.18
CA SER A 61 9.80 3.39 4.13
C SER A 61 9.68 4.83 4.60
N LEU A 62 9.45 5.77 3.68
CA LEU A 62 9.37 7.19 4.00
C LEU A 62 8.08 7.50 4.77
N ALA A 63 6.96 6.91 4.38
CA ALA A 63 5.70 6.99 5.13
C ALA A 63 5.82 6.38 6.53
N TYR A 64 6.54 5.26 6.70
CA TYR A 64 6.78 4.64 8.00
C TYR A 64 7.66 5.49 8.91
N VAL A 65 8.75 6.06 8.39
CA VAL A 65 9.62 6.98 9.16
C VAL A 65 8.85 8.22 9.57
N PHE A 66 8.09 8.83 8.65
CA PHE A 66 7.24 9.97 8.96
C PHE A 66 6.20 9.62 10.02
N ALA A 67 5.54 8.47 9.88
CA ALA A 67 4.57 8.02 10.87
C ALA A 67 5.20 7.81 12.24
N ARG A 68 6.40 7.24 12.31
CA ARG A 68 7.13 7.03 13.57
C ARG A 68 7.54 8.36 14.23
N LEU A 69 7.96 9.35 13.45
CA LEU A 69 8.30 10.69 13.95
C LEU A 69 7.05 11.39 14.48
N MET A 70 5.96 11.39 13.73
CA MET A 70 4.70 12.02 14.12
C MET A 70 4.07 11.34 15.34
N CYS A 71 4.07 10.01 15.39
CA CYS A 71 3.63 9.28 16.58
C CYS A 71 4.48 9.60 17.81
N ARG A 72 5.81 9.76 17.68
CA ARG A 72 6.65 10.17 18.82
C ARG A 72 6.29 11.55 19.36
N VAL A 73 5.91 12.48 18.49
CA VAL A 73 5.55 13.86 18.88
C VAL A 73 4.11 13.96 19.39
N ILE A 74 3.18 13.21 18.81
CA ILE A 74 1.73 13.39 19.00
C ILE A 74 1.10 12.28 19.89
N SER A 75 1.80 11.17 20.18
CA SER A 75 1.24 10.03 20.94
C SER A 75 0.77 10.37 22.36
N HIS A 76 1.22 11.48 22.95
CA HIS A 76 0.73 11.91 24.25
C HIS A 76 -0.64 12.59 24.21
N ALA A 77 -1.13 12.99 23.04
CA ALA A 77 -2.35 13.79 22.95
C ALA A 77 -3.60 12.91 22.75
N TRP A 78 -3.67 12.05 21.72
CA TRP A 78 -4.94 11.45 21.28
C TRP A 78 -4.78 10.01 20.69
N PRO A 79 -5.65 9.03 21.06
CA PRO A 79 -5.56 7.64 20.60
C PRO A 79 -5.86 7.36 19.10
N PRO A 80 -6.71 8.10 18.34
CA PRO A 80 -6.94 7.84 16.90
C PRO A 80 -5.87 8.41 15.96
N VAL A 81 -4.85 9.09 16.48
CA VAL A 81 -3.89 9.85 15.66
C VAL A 81 -3.11 8.93 14.71
N GLY A 82 -2.86 7.68 15.10
CA GLY A 82 -2.16 6.71 14.25
C GLY A 82 -2.86 6.44 12.90
N ILE A 83 -4.20 6.40 12.89
CA ILE A 83 -4.99 6.18 11.66
C ILE A 83 -4.89 7.39 10.73
N LEU A 84 -5.03 8.60 11.29
CA LEU A 84 -4.93 9.84 10.53
C LEU A 84 -3.53 10.03 9.92
N ILE A 85 -2.49 9.71 10.68
CA ILE A 85 -1.10 9.73 10.19
C ILE A 85 -0.91 8.71 9.06
N GLY A 86 -1.46 7.49 9.20
CA GLY A 86 -1.41 6.47 8.16
C GLY A 86 -2.11 6.89 6.87
N MET A 87 -3.30 7.50 6.99
CA MET A 87 -4.05 8.04 5.84
C MET A 87 -3.29 9.20 5.18
N ALA A 88 -2.73 10.12 5.96
CA ALA A 88 -1.90 11.20 5.44
C ALA A 88 -0.66 10.64 4.72
N GLY A 89 0.01 9.62 5.27
CA GLY A 89 1.13 8.95 4.61
C GLY A 89 0.73 8.32 3.27
N GLN A 90 -0.40 7.63 3.21
CA GLN A 90 -0.86 6.92 2.01
C GLN A 90 -1.28 7.88 0.88
N PHE A 91 -1.94 9.00 1.20
CA PHE A 91 -2.50 9.90 0.20
C PHE A 91 -1.69 11.18 -0.05
N ILE A 92 -0.68 11.46 0.77
CA ILE A 92 0.18 12.64 0.60
C ILE A 92 1.62 12.20 0.29
N ILE A 93 2.21 11.37 1.14
CA ILE A 93 3.64 11.01 1.00
C ILE A 93 3.86 10.10 -0.20
N LEU A 94 3.04 9.06 -0.37
CA LEU A 94 3.21 8.12 -1.47
C LEU A 94 3.00 8.77 -2.85
N PRO A 95 1.96 9.60 -3.09
CA PRO A 95 1.82 10.36 -4.33
C PRO A 95 2.95 11.37 -4.55
N ALA A 96 3.40 12.06 -3.49
CA ALA A 96 4.53 12.99 -3.58
C ALA A 96 5.83 12.28 -3.97
N CYS A 97 6.09 11.07 -3.45
CA CYS A 97 7.23 10.24 -3.88
C CYS A 97 7.11 9.83 -5.35
N GLY A 98 5.90 9.49 -5.82
CA GLY A 98 5.65 9.21 -7.24
C GLY A 98 5.92 10.40 -8.15
N ALA A 99 5.47 11.59 -7.74
CA ALA A 99 5.76 12.84 -8.45
C ALA A 99 7.26 13.16 -8.46
N ALA A 100 7.94 13.00 -7.32
CA ALA A 100 9.37 13.24 -7.19
C ALA A 100 10.18 12.29 -8.09
N LEU A 101 9.81 11.01 -8.16
CA LEU A 101 10.43 10.03 -9.06
C LEU A 101 10.21 10.37 -10.53
N ALA A 102 8.98 10.76 -10.90
CA ALA A 102 8.68 11.17 -12.27
C ALA A 102 9.51 12.39 -12.71
N TRP A 103 9.69 13.36 -11.80
CA TRP A 103 10.52 14.54 -12.05
C TRP A 103 12.02 14.20 -12.10
N ALA A 104 12.52 13.39 -11.16
CA ALA A 104 13.92 13.01 -11.08
C ALA A 104 14.40 12.18 -12.28
N PHE A 105 13.57 11.24 -12.75
CA PHE A 105 13.90 10.36 -13.88
C PHE A 105 13.45 10.90 -15.24
N LYS A 106 12.89 12.11 -15.29
CA LYS A 106 12.36 12.75 -16.53
C LYS A 106 11.47 11.80 -17.34
N LEU A 107 10.54 11.13 -16.65
CA LEU A 107 9.62 10.19 -17.29
C LEU A 107 8.74 10.89 -18.33
N THR A 108 8.39 10.17 -19.39
CA THR A 108 7.43 10.71 -20.37
C THR A 108 6.06 10.91 -19.72
N PRO A 109 5.19 11.79 -20.26
CA PRO A 109 3.89 12.10 -19.64
C PRO A 109 3.03 10.85 -19.38
N TYR A 110 3.08 9.86 -20.27
CA TYR A 110 2.34 8.61 -20.14
C TYR A 110 2.88 7.74 -19.00
N GLU A 111 4.21 7.64 -18.86
CA GLU A 111 4.88 6.87 -17.81
C GLU A 111 4.68 7.52 -16.43
N ALA A 112 4.79 8.84 -16.36
CA ALA A 112 4.53 9.62 -15.15
C ALA A 112 3.08 9.44 -14.66
N MET A 113 2.10 9.43 -15.58
CA MET A 113 0.70 9.19 -15.24
C MET A 113 0.50 7.79 -14.64
N GLY A 114 1.17 6.77 -15.19
CA GLY A 114 1.14 5.41 -14.63
C GLY A 114 1.70 5.34 -13.20
N VAL A 115 2.86 5.97 -12.96
CA VAL A 115 3.50 6.01 -11.62
C VAL A 115 2.62 6.76 -10.61
N LEU A 116 2.00 7.87 -11.01
CA LEU A 116 1.11 8.67 -10.16
C LEU A 116 -0.22 7.97 -9.85
N MET A 117 -0.78 7.24 -10.81
CA MET A 117 -1.98 6.44 -10.59
C MET A 117 -1.72 5.34 -9.55
N VAL A 118 -0.61 4.61 -9.70
CA VAL A 118 -0.22 3.53 -8.78
C VAL A 118 0.08 4.08 -7.38
N SER A 119 0.77 5.21 -7.27
CA SER A 119 1.09 5.81 -5.97
C SER A 119 -0.12 6.39 -5.24
N SER A 120 -1.20 6.69 -5.95
CA SER A 120 -2.45 7.21 -5.38
C SER A 120 -3.44 6.10 -5.00
N CYS A 121 -3.17 4.85 -5.42
CA CYS A 121 -4.01 3.72 -5.05
C CYS A 121 -3.92 3.45 -3.53
N PRO A 122 -5.05 3.19 -2.84
CA PRO A 122 -5.01 2.81 -1.44
C PRO A 122 -4.31 1.46 -1.28
N GLY A 123 -3.48 1.33 -0.24
CA GLY A 123 -2.82 0.08 0.12
C GLY A 123 -3.86 -0.99 0.48
N GLY A 124 -4.04 -1.98 -0.40
CA GLY A 124 -5.00 -3.07 -0.24
C GLY A 124 -4.31 -4.42 -0.23
N SER A 125 -4.68 -5.28 0.72
CA SER A 125 -4.25 -6.69 0.86
C SER A 125 -2.79 -6.94 1.32
N PHE A 126 -1.79 -6.28 0.74
CA PHE A 126 -0.38 -6.54 1.09
C PHE A 126 -0.04 -6.14 2.54
N SER A 127 -0.53 -4.98 2.98
CA SER A 127 -0.34 -4.50 4.36
C SER A 127 -1.02 -5.42 5.38
N ASN A 128 -2.23 -5.90 5.11
CA ASN A 128 -2.95 -6.82 6.00
C ASN A 128 -2.20 -8.16 6.17
N PHE A 129 -1.58 -8.65 5.10
CA PHE A 129 -0.77 -9.87 5.15
C PHE A 129 0.49 -9.65 6.00
N PHE A 130 1.19 -8.54 5.80
CA PHE A 130 2.42 -8.22 6.53
C PHE A 130 2.13 -7.96 8.02
N THR A 131 1.06 -7.24 8.35
CA THR A 131 0.62 -7.03 9.74
C THR A 131 0.23 -8.35 10.41
N TYR A 132 -0.41 -9.28 9.68
CA TYR A 132 -0.70 -10.62 10.20
C TYR A 132 0.58 -11.45 10.45
N TRP A 133 1.60 -11.33 9.60
CA TRP A 133 2.85 -12.08 9.73
C TRP A 133 3.79 -11.55 10.82
N VAL A 134 3.76 -10.24 11.08
CA VAL A 134 4.64 -9.59 12.07
C VAL A 134 3.97 -9.54 13.46
N ASP A 135 2.84 -10.23 13.67
CA ASP A 135 1.98 -10.07 14.86
C ASP A 135 1.69 -8.58 15.16
N GLY A 136 1.68 -7.75 14.12
CA GLY A 136 1.38 -6.34 14.23
C GLY A 136 -0.07 -6.17 14.66
N ASP A 137 -0.35 -5.12 15.43
CA ASP A 137 -1.67 -4.91 15.99
C ASP A 137 -2.70 -4.62 14.87
N LEU A 138 -3.37 -5.68 14.40
CA LEU A 138 -4.50 -5.62 13.48
C LEU A 138 -5.66 -4.76 14.05
N ALA A 139 -5.61 -4.39 15.34
CA ALA A 139 -6.60 -3.54 16.01
C ALA A 139 -6.40 -2.04 15.77
N LEU A 140 -5.32 -1.57 15.14
CA LEU A 140 -5.25 -0.17 14.67
C LEU A 140 -6.22 0.10 13.50
N ARG A 141 -6.99 -0.90 13.08
CA ARG A 141 -8.11 -0.80 12.14
C ARG A 141 -9.44 -0.44 12.82
N SER A 142 -9.44 -0.17 14.12
CA SER A 142 -10.58 0.39 14.85
C SER A 142 -10.16 1.52 15.76
N VAL A 143 -10.17 2.70 15.18
CA VAL A 143 -11.03 3.74 15.71
C VAL A 143 -12.08 4.05 14.64
#